data_AF-A0A4E0RCE5-F1
#
_entry.id   AF-A0A4E0RCE5-F1
#
_cell.length_a   1.000
_cell.length_b   1.000
_cell.length_c   1.000
_cell.angle_alpha   90.00
_cell.angle_beta   90.00
_cell.angle_gamma   90.00
#
_symmetry.space_group_name_H-M   'P 1'
#
loop_
_entity.id
_entity.type
_entity.pdbx_description
1 polymer ?
#
loop_
_entity_poly.entity_id
_entity_poly.type
_entity_poly.pdbx_seq_one_letter_code
_entity_poly.pdbx_strand_id
1 'polypeptide(L)'
;MTGPCYVTYSAKVFVRTIATVVETVKKAAACNSHFYRFTSVWSPAEPRRAKHEKANEFLSKEFAQQPKVAFIHPDWENFIQLNGTISHRDTYDLIHPTGSGYAKLADPLSEELQSSLQTFPKTKAPSSSPVEEP
;
A
#
# COMPACT_ATOMS: atom_id res chain seq x y z
N MET A 1 3.23 -15.90 3.57
CA MET A 1 2.80 -14.87 4.54
C MET A 1 4.01 -14.02 4.94
N THR A 2 4.18 -12.84 4.34
CA THR A 2 5.21 -11.86 4.76
C THR A 2 4.54 -10.50 4.88
N GLY A 3 3.75 -10.35 5.94
CA GLY A 3 3.12 -9.10 6.35
C GLY A 3 3.77 -8.54 7.62
N PRO A 4 3.12 -7.62 8.35
CA PRO A 4 3.62 -6.97 9.58
C PRO A 4 3.97 -7.93 10.75
N CYS A 5 3.81 -9.23 10.55
CA CYS A 5 4.14 -10.29 11.50
C CYS A 5 5.60 -10.78 11.42
N TYR A 6 6.54 -10.01 10.86
CA TYR A 6 7.96 -10.42 10.72
C TYR A 6 8.77 -10.29 12.02
N VAL A 7 8.20 -10.74 13.14
CA VAL A 7 8.70 -10.51 14.51
C VAL A 7 10.18 -10.87 14.66
N THR A 8 10.60 -11.99 14.09
CA THR A 8 11.95 -12.56 14.22
C THR A 8 12.99 -12.02 13.23
N TYR A 9 12.57 -11.39 12.13
CA TYR A 9 13.49 -10.97 11.06
C TYR A 9 13.87 -9.50 11.17
N SER A 10 15.09 -9.14 10.74
CA SER A 10 15.48 -7.74 10.65
C SER A 10 14.73 -7.01 9.53
N ALA A 11 14.60 -5.69 9.64
CA ALA A 11 13.99 -4.86 8.59
C ALA A 11 14.66 -5.06 7.22
N LYS A 12 15.99 -5.27 7.18
CA LYS A 12 16.73 -5.51 5.94
C LYS A 12 16.35 -6.84 5.27
N VAL A 13 16.25 -7.91 6.05
CA VAL A 13 15.83 -9.23 5.52
C VAL A 13 14.42 -9.15 4.97
N PHE A 14 13.53 -8.50 5.71
CA PHE A 14 12.15 -8.30 5.30
C PHE A 14 12.01 -7.54 3.98
N VAL A 15 12.72 -6.42 3.82
CA VAL A 15 12.72 -5.62 2.58
C VAL A 15 13.19 -6.45 1.39
N ARG A 16 14.28 -7.22 1.55
CA ARG A 16 14.79 -8.13 0.50
C ARG A 16 13.75 -9.16 0.08
N THR A 17 13.02 -9.72 1.04
CA THR A 17 11.96 -10.68 0.74
C THR A 17 10.82 -10.03 -0.03
N ILE A 18 10.39 -8.84 0.37
CA ILE A 18 9.34 -8.10 -0.36
C ILE A 18 9.79 -7.78 -1.79
N ALA A 19 11.01 -7.24 -1.96
CA ALA A 19 11.55 -6.94 -3.29
C ALA A 19 11.57 -8.20 -4.18
N THR A 20 11.93 -9.35 -3.60
CA THR A 20 11.88 -10.64 -4.29
C THR A 20 10.46 -10.99 -4.74
N VAL A 21 9.45 -10.80 -3.88
CA VAL A 21 8.04 -11.04 -4.23
C VAL A 21 7.59 -10.14 -5.37
N VAL A 22 7.93 -8.84 -5.32
CA VAL A 22 7.59 -7.88 -6.39
C VAL A 22 8.22 -8.29 -7.72
N GLU A 23 9.48 -8.70 -7.71
CA GLU A 23 10.17 -9.21 -8.90
C GLU A 23 9.53 -10.51 -9.44
N THR A 24 9.11 -11.42 -8.57
CA THR A 24 8.37 -12.61 -8.97
C THR A 24 7.04 -12.26 -9.63
N VAL A 25 6.29 -11.30 -9.06
CA VAL A 25 5.00 -10.85 -9.63
C VAL A 25 5.22 -10.18 -10.98
N LYS A 26 6.22 -9.31 -11.12
CA LYS A 26 6.58 -8.67 -12.39
C LYS A 26 6.94 -9.66 -13.49
N LYS A 27 7.63 -10.76 -13.14
CA LYS A 27 7.97 -11.83 -14.09
C LYS A 27 6.74 -12.64 -14.51
N ALA A 28 5.80 -12.85 -13.58
CA ALA A 28 4.58 -13.61 -13.85
C ALA A 28 3.52 -12.80 -14.61
N ALA A 29 3.44 -11.49 -14.35
CA ALA A 29 2.46 -10.60 -14.95
C ALA A 29 3.08 -9.22 -15.23
N ALA A 30 2.87 -8.72 -16.46
CA ALA A 30 3.27 -7.37 -16.83
C ALA A 30 2.28 -6.32 -16.27
N CYS A 31 2.21 -6.21 -14.94
CA CYS A 31 1.31 -5.31 -14.23
C CYS A 31 2.05 -4.26 -13.40
N ASN A 32 1.40 -3.10 -13.19
CA ASN A 32 1.83 -2.14 -12.18
C ASN A 32 1.57 -2.73 -10.80
N SER A 33 2.60 -2.76 -9.95
CA SER A 33 2.50 -3.25 -8.58
C SER A 33 2.33 -2.07 -7.64
N HIS A 34 1.33 -2.13 -6.78
CA HIS A 34 1.10 -1.09 -5.77
C HIS A 34 1.41 -1.70 -4.41
N PHE A 35 2.33 -1.08 -3.68
CA PHE A 35 2.76 -1.55 -2.38
C PHE A 35 2.40 -0.53 -1.32
N TYR A 36 1.69 -0.99 -0.30
CA TYR A 36 1.20 -0.14 0.76
C TYR A 36 2.22 -0.04 1.89
N ARG A 37 2.51 1.18 2.34
CA ARG A 37 3.37 1.41 3.51
C ARG A 37 2.82 0.67 4.74
N PHE A 38 3.70 0.05 5.51
CA PHE A 38 3.30 -0.62 6.73
C PHE A 38 2.78 0.35 7.77
N THR A 39 1.69 -0.05 8.41
CA THR A 39 1.07 0.62 9.54
C THR A 39 2.04 0.75 10.71
N SER A 40 2.21 1.96 11.24
CA SER A 40 2.89 2.24 12.50
C SER A 40 1.90 2.09 13.67
N VAL A 41 1.20 0.95 13.72
CA VAL A 41 -0.06 0.76 14.47
C VAL A 41 0.07 0.74 15.99
N TRP A 42 1.28 0.89 16.52
CA TRP A 42 1.55 0.76 17.94
C TRP A 42 1.83 2.09 18.63
N SER A 43 1.73 2.07 19.96
CA SER A 43 2.19 3.16 20.82
C SER A 43 3.62 3.61 20.44
N PRO A 44 3.95 4.91 20.53
CA PRO A 44 5.31 5.40 20.31
C PRO A 44 6.39 4.66 21.11
N ALA A 45 6.04 4.10 22.26
CA ALA A 45 6.95 3.35 23.12
C ALA A 45 7.22 1.90 22.65
N GLU A 46 6.46 1.39 21.66
CA GLU A 46 6.58 0.00 21.21
C GLU A 46 7.76 -0.17 20.23
N PRO A 47 8.75 -1.03 20.53
CA PRO A 47 9.90 -1.26 19.64
C PRO A 47 9.54 -1.70 18.22
N ARG A 48 8.39 -2.35 18.03
CA ARG A 48 7.89 -2.75 16.70
C ARG A 48 7.59 -1.54 15.81
N ARG A 49 7.21 -0.39 16.37
CA ARG A 49 6.94 0.83 15.60
C ARG A 49 8.20 1.36 14.90
N ALA A 50 9.31 1.50 15.64
CA ALA A 50 10.60 1.90 15.08
C ALA A 50 11.11 0.90 14.02
N LYS A 51 10.87 -0.40 14.23
CA LYS A 51 11.20 -1.45 13.27
C LYS A 51 10.43 -1.30 11.95
N HIS A 52 9.15 -0.96 12.02
CA HIS A 52 8.31 -0.70 10.84
C HIS A 52 8.70 0.58 10.13
N GLU A 53 8.97 1.66 10.87
CA GLU A 53 9.45 2.92 10.29
C GLU A 53 10.75 2.71 9.50
N LYS A 54 11.69 1.95 10.06
CA LYS A 54 12.94 1.60 9.38
C LYS A 54 12.72 0.72 8.14
N ALA A 55 11.77 -0.21 8.19
CA ALA A 55 11.42 -1.01 7.01
C ALA A 55 10.77 -0.15 5.92
N ASN A 56 9.87 0.76 6.29
CA ASN A 56 9.24 1.71 5.39
C ASN A 56 10.27 2.63 4.72
N GLU A 57 11.27 3.11 5.46
CA GLU A 57 12.38 3.90 4.90
C GLU A 57 13.16 3.11 3.84
N PHE A 58 13.48 1.84 4.13
CA PHE A 58 14.17 0.99 3.17
C PHE A 58 13.32 0.65 1.94
N LEU A 59 12.03 0.36 2.12
CA LEU A 59 11.11 0.08 1.03
C LEU A 59 10.90 1.30 0.13
N SER A 60 10.78 2.50 0.73
CA SER A 60 10.66 3.74 -0.04
C SER A 60 11.88 3.96 -0.93
N LYS A 61 13.10 3.71 -0.41
CA LYS A 61 14.34 3.81 -1.20
C LYS A 61 14.42 2.76 -2.29
N GLU A 62 14.06 1.52 -1.97
CA GLU A 62 14.07 0.39 -2.92
C GLU A 62 13.09 0.62 -4.07
N PHE A 63 11.85 1.00 -3.77
CA PHE A 63 10.81 1.16 -4.78
C PHE A 63 10.88 2.45 -5.57
N ALA A 64 11.50 3.51 -5.03
CA ALA A 64 11.77 4.73 -5.79
C ALA A 64 12.63 4.47 -7.05
N GLN A 65 13.44 3.41 -7.05
CA GLN A 65 14.27 3.01 -8.18
C GLN A 65 13.57 2.06 -9.16
N GLN A 66 12.36 1.59 -8.83
CA GLN A 66 11.68 0.56 -9.61
C GLN A 66 10.54 1.15 -10.46
N PRO A 67 10.64 1.10 -11.80
CA PRO A 67 9.52 1.49 -12.65
C PRO A 67 8.34 0.53 -12.44
N LYS A 68 7.12 1.07 -12.58
CA LYS A 68 5.84 0.35 -12.41
C LYS A 68 5.60 -0.19 -10.99
N VAL A 69 6.30 0.34 -9.99
CA VAL A 69 6.02 0.08 -8.58
C VAL A 69 5.64 1.40 -7.92
N ALA A 70 4.42 1.48 -7.39
CA ALA A 70 3.97 2.63 -6.61
C ALA A 70 4.04 2.27 -5.12
N PHE A 71 4.73 3.10 -4.34
CA PHE A 71 4.78 2.97 -2.88
C PHE A 71 3.78 3.95 -2.25
N ILE A 72 2.65 3.43 -1.79
CA ILE A 72 1.52 4.22 -1.31
C ILE A 72 1.70 4.56 0.16
N HIS A 73 1.60 5.84 0.46
CA HIS A 73 1.66 6.40 1.81
C HIS A 73 0.26 6.86 2.21
N PRO A 74 -0.47 6.13 3.06
CA PRO A 74 -1.62 6.74 3.72
C PRO A 74 -1.20 7.91 4.59
N ASP A 75 -2.12 8.84 4.76
CA ASP A 75 -2.00 9.94 5.71
C ASP A 75 -2.06 9.42 7.14
N TRP A 76 -0.93 8.91 7.63
CA TRP A 76 -0.80 8.41 9.00
C TRP A 76 -1.07 9.48 10.05
N GLU A 77 -0.93 10.76 9.70
CA GLU A 77 -1.33 11.89 10.54
C GLU A 77 -2.84 11.84 10.88
N ASN A 78 -3.68 11.26 10.02
CA ASN A 78 -5.11 11.07 10.27
C ASN A 78 -5.41 9.88 11.20
N PHE A 79 -4.40 9.07 11.54
CA PHE A 79 -4.50 7.95 12.48
C PHE A 79 -3.85 8.25 13.83
N ILE A 80 -2.80 9.08 13.83
CA ILE A 80 -2.01 9.41 15.01
C ILE A 80 -2.62 10.62 15.71
N GLN A 81 -3.06 10.42 16.95
CA GLN A 81 -3.54 11.48 17.82
C GLN A 81 -2.38 12.38 18.29
N LEU A 82 -2.69 13.56 18.85
CA LEU A 82 -1.70 14.52 19.37
C LEU A 82 -0.72 13.91 20.39
N ASN A 83 -1.13 12.90 21.14
CA ASN A 83 -0.30 12.19 22.10
C ASN A 83 0.57 11.06 21.46
N GLY A 84 0.56 10.94 20.13
CA GLY A 84 1.30 9.92 19.39
C GLY A 84 0.63 8.54 19.32
N THR A 85 -0.51 8.35 19.98
CA THR A 85 -1.26 7.08 20.00
C THR A 85 -2.25 6.98 18.84
N ILE A 86 -2.79 5.79 18.60
CA ILE A 86 -3.84 5.58 17.59
C ILE A 86 -5.17 5.35 18.28
N SER A 87 -6.25 5.85 17.69
CA SER A 87 -7.59 5.73 18.24
C SER A 87 -8.13 4.31 18.14
N HIS A 88 -8.72 3.80 19.22
CA HIS A 88 -9.47 2.53 19.20
C HIS A 88 -10.68 2.56 18.24
N ARG A 89 -11.13 3.76 17.85
CA ARG A 89 -12.14 3.91 16.80
C ARG A 89 -11.59 3.51 15.43
N ASP A 90 -10.31 3.73 15.17
CA ASP A 90 -9.65 3.40 13.92
C ASP A 90 -9.00 2.01 13.94
N THR A 91 -8.51 1.56 15.10
CA THR A 91 -7.94 0.21 15.30
C THR A 91 -8.37 -0.38 16.64
N TYR A 92 -9.25 -1.39 16.63
CA TYR A 92 -9.87 -1.86 17.88
C TYR A 92 -8.86 -2.53 18.83
N ASP A 93 -7.82 -3.17 18.30
CA ASP A 93 -6.77 -3.88 19.05
C ASP A 93 -5.35 -3.31 18.79
N LEU A 94 -5.26 -2.10 18.24
CA LEU A 94 -3.99 -1.46 17.85
C LEU A 94 -3.20 -2.27 16.80
N ILE A 95 -3.86 -3.12 16.01
CA ILE A 95 -3.25 -3.85 14.89
C ILE A 95 -4.18 -3.83 13.68
N HIS A 96 -5.43 -4.21 13.89
CA HIS A 96 -6.44 -4.37 12.86
C HIS A 96 -7.30 -3.11 12.76
N PRO A 97 -7.39 -2.50 11.57
CA PRO A 97 -8.30 -1.39 11.34
C PRO A 97 -9.76 -1.81 11.58
N THR A 98 -10.55 -0.90 12.14
CA THR A 98 -12.01 -0.98 12.12
C THR A 98 -12.53 -0.58 10.73
N GLY A 99 -13.86 -0.59 10.54
CA GLY A 99 -14.45 -0.06 9.30
C GLY A 99 -14.06 1.39 9.00
N SER A 100 -13.98 2.26 10.02
CA SER A 100 -13.53 3.65 9.81
C SER A 100 -12.03 3.73 9.51
N GLY A 101 -11.23 2.87 10.15
CA GLY A 101 -9.80 2.76 9.84
C GLY A 101 -9.55 2.31 8.41
N TYR A 102 -10.30 1.31 7.92
CA TYR A 102 -10.21 0.86 6.54
C TYR A 102 -10.63 1.92 5.53
N ALA A 103 -11.68 2.71 5.81
CA ALA A 103 -12.08 3.81 4.94
C ALA A 103 -10.93 4.80 4.71
N LYS A 104 -10.27 5.24 5.79
CA LYS A 104 -9.09 6.12 5.73
C LYS A 104 -7.90 5.52 4.96
N LEU A 105 -7.73 4.20 4.99
CA LEU A 105 -6.68 3.52 4.21
C LEU A 105 -7.09 3.33 2.74
N ALA A 106 -8.38 3.15 2.47
CA ALA A 106 -8.91 2.88 1.14
C ALA A 106 -8.88 4.12 0.24
N ASP A 107 -9.05 5.31 0.80
CA ASP A 107 -9.07 6.57 0.03
C ASP A 107 -7.79 6.76 -0.82
N PRO A 108 -6.57 6.81 -0.23
CA PRO A 108 -5.34 7.00 -1.02
C PRO A 108 -5.04 5.83 -1.96
N LEU A 109 -5.48 4.61 -1.61
CA LEU A 109 -5.36 3.46 -2.50
C LEU A 109 -6.27 3.60 -3.72
N SER A 110 -7.50 4.08 -3.51
CA SER A 110 -8.49 4.23 -4.57
C SER A 110 -8.07 5.32 -5.55
N GLU A 111 -7.55 6.44 -5.05
CA GLU A 111 -7.00 7.52 -5.88
C GLU A 111 -5.82 7.04 -6.74
N GLU A 112 -4.86 6.33 -6.14
CA GLU A 112 -3.70 5.80 -6.88
C GLU A 112 -4.14 4.77 -7.93
N LEU A 113 -5.06 3.86 -7.59
CA LEU A 113 -5.58 2.88 -8.54
C LEU A 113 -6.31 3.58 -9.70
N GLN A 114 -7.12 4.61 -9.42
CA GLN A 114 -7.79 5.38 -10.47
C GLN A 114 -6.78 6.06 -11.39
N SER A 115 -5.74 6.70 -10.85
CA SER A 115 -4.66 7.33 -11.62
C SER A 115 -3.93 6.31 -12.51
N SER A 116 -3.55 5.17 -11.93
CA SER A 116 -2.88 4.08 -12.63
C SER A 116 -3.74 3.49 -13.76
N LEU A 117 -5.05 3.34 -13.53
CA LEU A 117 -6.01 2.82 -14.52
C LEU A 117 -6.35 3.82 -15.63
N GLN A 118 -6.46 5.11 -15.32
CA GLN A 118 -6.73 6.15 -16.31
C GLN A 118 -5.55 6.39 -17.26
N THR A 119 -4.35 6.00 -16.85
CA THR A 119 -3.14 6.04 -17.69
C THR A 119 -3.17 5.00 -18.81
N PHE A 120 -4.09 4.02 -18.77
CA PHE A 120 -4.36 3.15 -19.91
C PHE A 120 -5.35 3.85 -20.86
N PRO A 121 -4.99 4.09 -22.13
CA PRO A 121 -5.91 4.72 -23.06
C PRO A 121 -7.17 3.87 -23.16
N LYS A 122 -8.33 4.49 -22.87
CA LYS A 122 -9.66 3.95 -23.20
C LYS A 122 -9.54 3.30 -24.58
N THR A 123 -9.68 1.99 -24.63
CA THR A 123 -9.70 1.24 -25.88
C THR A 123 -10.72 1.93 -26.78
N LYS A 124 -10.25 2.55 -27.87
CA LYS A 124 -11.13 3.10 -28.91
C LYS A 124 -11.82 1.90 -29.55
N ALA A 125 -12.94 1.46 -28.99
CA ALA A 125 -13.88 0.63 -29.72
C ALA A 125 -14.33 1.49 -30.92
N PRO A 126 -14.16 1.03 -32.18
CA PRO A 126 -14.77 1.71 -33.31
C PRO A 126 -16.29 1.56 -33.17
N SER A 127 -16.92 2.63 -32.69
CA SER A 127 -18.37 2.82 -32.72
C SER A 127 -18.78 3.08 -34.17
N SER A 128 -18.91 2.01 -34.96
CA SER A 128 -19.66 2.05 -36.21
C SER A 128 -20.45 0.76 -36.38
N SER A 129 -21.71 0.81 -35.98
CA SER A 129 -22.74 -0.07 -36.52
C SER A 129 -23.87 0.85 -36.98
N PRO A 130 -24.18 0.91 -38.29
CA PRO A 130 -25.38 1.59 -38.76
C PRO A 130 -26.58 0.81 -38.24
N VAL A 131 -27.50 1.51 -37.57
CA VAL A 131 -28.81 0.96 -37.24
C VAL A 131 -29.61 0.95 -38.54
N GLU A 132 -29.89 -0.24 -39.06
CA GLU A 132 -30.86 -0.45 -40.14
C GLU A 132 -32.23 -0.61 -39.49
N GLU A 133 -33.11 0.36 -39.72
CA GLU A 133 -34.46 0.45 -39.18
C GLU A 133 -35.43 -0.30 -40.13
N PRO A 134 -36.31 -1.19 -39.63
CA PRO A 134 -37.42 -1.74 -40.42
C PRO A 134 -38.66 -0.83 -40.42
#